data_AF-A0A6N4XTX0-F1
#
_entry.id   AF-A0A6N4XTX0-F1
#
_cell.length_a   1.000
_cell.length_b   1.000
_cell.length_c   1.000
_cell.angle_alpha   90.00
_cell.angle_beta   90.00
_cell.angle_gamma   90.00
#
_symmetry.space_group_name_H-M   'P 1'
#
loop_
_entity.id
_entity.type
_entity.pdbx_description
1 polymer ?
#
loop_
_entity_poly.entity_id
_entity_poly.type
_entity_poly.pdbx_seq_one_letter_code
_entity_poly.pdbx_strand_id
1 'polypeptide(L)'
;MKTDKKRLVIKGTILTGREGFKVGEETFSSLLLSVMTSWYYSTYTGSGEPLKNYSQNELREYGKIKSALNGYTNDLHNISINYCLFKEINNNNNNNNNNNIEVGTYKGDLYTVLLLENIFTNLRSLYDFFYHFIKICLNEKQLKQYPQKDSINNLVTFAQNPNNSDKLPPEVVRYLEYIQSDLEDIKKIRDSIIHKGKDIMLSRDSGKLLMRIPIKDLFTRDNLLPNILEEENLNYDVERYLSRIIKTTFKNMEMLGEVLFSELCRDENYRISLCSISNYCIDDFNDFLILKNFD
;
A
#
# COMPACT_ATOMS: atom_id res chain seq x y z
N MET A 1 1.61 -18.56 -40.40
CA MET A 1 1.84 -18.75 -38.95
C MET A 1 1.77 -17.39 -38.29
N LYS A 2 0.78 -17.15 -37.41
CA LYS A 2 0.76 -15.94 -36.58
C LYS A 2 1.80 -16.15 -35.47
N THR A 3 2.84 -15.33 -35.45
CA THR A 3 3.74 -15.22 -34.32
C THR A 3 2.96 -14.61 -33.16
N ASP A 4 2.50 -15.46 -32.24
CA ASP A 4 2.06 -14.98 -30.94
C ASP A 4 3.24 -14.28 -30.29
N LYS A 5 3.21 -12.95 -30.30
CA LYS A 5 4.09 -12.15 -29.44
C LYS A 5 3.75 -12.58 -28.02
N LYS A 6 4.63 -13.37 -27.39
CA LYS A 6 4.63 -13.58 -25.93
C LYS A 6 4.66 -12.20 -25.27
N ARG A 7 3.48 -11.68 -24.95
CA ARG A 7 3.35 -10.55 -24.04
C ARG A 7 3.55 -11.15 -22.66
N LEU A 8 4.73 -10.91 -22.10
CA LEU A 8 4.99 -11.18 -20.70
C LEU A 8 4.21 -10.12 -19.92
N VAL A 9 2.94 -10.40 -19.61
CA VAL A 9 2.16 -9.58 -18.68
C VAL A 9 2.47 -10.12 -17.30
N ILE A 10 3.51 -9.60 -16.66
CA ILE A 10 3.73 -9.80 -15.23
C ILE A 10 2.74 -8.87 -14.52
N LYS A 11 1.47 -9.29 -14.45
CA LYS A 11 0.55 -8.80 -13.42
C LYS A 11 0.41 -9.93 -12.43
N GLY A 12 1.39 -10.00 -11.54
CA GLY A 12 1.50 -11.00 -10.49
C GLY A 12 0.33 -11.00 -9.51
N THR A 13 -0.42 -9.90 -9.39
CA THR A 13 -1.58 -9.73 -8.50
C THR A 13 -2.90 -9.87 -9.21
N ILE A 14 -3.64 -10.92 -8.87
CA ILE A 14 -4.97 -11.23 -9.36
C ILE A 14 -5.96 -10.93 -8.23
N LEU A 15 -6.84 -9.96 -8.48
CA LEU A 15 -8.04 -9.78 -7.66
C LEU A 15 -9.00 -10.91 -8.00
N THR A 16 -9.18 -11.86 -7.09
CA THR A 16 -10.16 -12.93 -7.22
C THR A 16 -11.46 -12.49 -6.57
N GLY A 17 -12.56 -12.55 -7.34
CA GLY A 17 -13.91 -12.30 -6.85
C GLY A 17 -14.54 -13.55 -6.23
N ARG A 18 -15.79 -13.41 -5.79
CA ARG A 18 -16.58 -14.44 -5.09
C ARG A 18 -16.55 -15.84 -5.72
N GLU A 19 -16.50 -15.96 -7.05
CA GLU A 19 -16.50 -17.25 -7.77
C GLU A 19 -15.12 -17.93 -7.81
N GLY A 20 -14.04 -17.16 -7.58
CA GLY A 20 -12.66 -17.66 -7.52
C GLY A 20 -12.08 -17.71 -6.11
N PHE A 21 -12.82 -17.26 -5.10
CA PHE A 21 -12.41 -17.31 -3.70
C PHE A 21 -12.53 -18.75 -3.18
N LYS A 22 -11.40 -19.40 -2.92
CA LYS A 22 -11.34 -20.71 -2.28
C LYS A 22 -10.64 -20.59 -0.93
N VAL A 23 -11.37 -20.92 0.13
CA VAL A 23 -10.82 -20.99 1.49
C VAL A 23 -9.70 -22.04 1.52
N GLY A 24 -8.48 -21.65 1.87
CA GLY A 24 -7.33 -22.55 2.01
C GLY A 24 -6.28 -22.50 0.89
N GLU A 25 -6.49 -21.73 -0.18
CA GLU A 25 -5.39 -21.31 -1.08
C GLU A 25 -4.70 -20.06 -0.48
N GLU A 26 -3.40 -19.88 -0.70
CA GLU A 26 -2.57 -18.77 -0.21
C GLU A 26 -3.08 -17.41 -0.74
N THR A 27 -4.15 -16.92 -0.14
CA THR A 27 -4.91 -15.75 -0.59
C THR A 27 -5.10 -14.80 0.58
N PHE A 28 -4.76 -13.53 0.37
CA PHE A 28 -4.99 -12.49 1.36
C PHE A 28 -6.36 -11.87 1.14
N SER A 29 -7.30 -12.13 2.05
CA SER A 29 -8.62 -11.51 2.01
C SER A 29 -8.50 -10.01 2.29
N SER A 30 -9.12 -9.17 1.46
CA SER A 30 -9.08 -7.71 1.65
C SER A 30 -10.48 -7.11 1.63
N LEU A 31 -10.90 -6.58 2.76
CA LEU A 31 -12.15 -5.87 2.94
C LEU A 31 -12.16 -4.56 2.18
N LEU A 32 -11.06 -3.78 2.19
CA LEU A 32 -11.00 -2.54 1.42
C LEU A 32 -11.22 -2.80 -0.07
N LEU A 33 -10.51 -3.79 -0.65
CA LEU A 33 -10.72 -4.17 -2.04
C LEU A 33 -12.13 -4.68 -2.30
N SER A 34 -12.71 -5.43 -1.36
CA SER A 34 -14.09 -5.91 -1.45
C SER A 34 -15.06 -4.73 -1.53
N VAL A 35 -14.92 -3.75 -0.63
CA VAL A 35 -15.76 -2.53 -0.58
C VAL A 35 -15.60 -1.70 -1.85
N MET A 36 -14.36 -1.44 -2.27
CA MET A 36 -14.09 -0.63 -3.46
C MET A 36 -14.60 -1.30 -4.74
N THR A 37 -14.43 -2.61 -4.85
CA THR A 37 -14.93 -3.40 -6.00
C THR A 37 -16.45 -3.45 -6.02
N SER A 38 -17.07 -3.60 -4.85
CA SER A 38 -18.53 -3.58 -4.71
C SER A 38 -19.11 -2.23 -5.10
N TRP A 39 -18.50 -1.14 -4.63
CA TRP A 39 -18.85 0.22 -5.04
C TRP A 39 -18.70 0.41 -6.55
N TYR A 40 -17.62 -0.10 -7.14
CA TYR A 40 -17.40 -0.02 -8.58
C TYR A 40 -18.53 -0.69 -9.36
N TYR A 41 -18.88 -1.94 -9.02
CA TYR A 41 -19.93 -2.68 -9.72
C TYR A 41 -21.36 -2.20 -9.40
N SER A 42 -21.58 -1.51 -8.28
CA SER A 42 -22.84 -0.83 -8.01
C SER A 42 -22.98 0.49 -8.76
N THR A 43 -21.87 1.06 -9.24
CA THR A 43 -21.82 2.37 -9.90
C THR A 43 -21.70 2.26 -11.41
N TYR A 44 -20.97 1.25 -11.90
CA TYR A 44 -20.57 1.11 -13.29
C TYR A 44 -20.91 -0.26 -13.88
N THR A 45 -21.18 -0.30 -15.18
CA THR A 45 -21.20 -1.50 -16.00
C THR A 45 -19.79 -2.09 -16.13
N GLY A 46 -19.68 -3.34 -16.62
CA GLY A 46 -18.39 -3.95 -16.95
C GLY A 46 -17.59 -3.22 -18.05
N SER A 47 -18.24 -2.42 -18.89
CA SER A 47 -17.59 -1.52 -19.86
C SER A 47 -17.16 -0.19 -19.23
N GLY A 48 -17.50 0.06 -17.97
CA GLY A 48 -17.14 1.25 -17.22
C GLY A 48 -18.08 2.43 -17.42
N GLU A 49 -19.29 2.21 -17.94
CA GLU A 49 -20.34 3.23 -18.08
C GLU A 49 -21.20 3.31 -16.81
N PRO A 50 -21.71 4.48 -16.41
CA PRO A 50 -22.52 4.60 -15.21
C PRO A 50 -23.84 3.82 -15.31
N LEU A 51 -24.24 3.12 -14.23
CA LEU A 51 -25.50 2.38 -14.17
C LEU A 51 -26.74 3.27 -13.96
N LYS A 52 -26.54 4.51 -13.51
CA LYS A 52 -27.58 5.48 -13.20
C LYS A 52 -27.18 6.86 -13.74
N ASN A 53 -28.16 7.75 -13.85
CA ASN A 53 -27.92 9.15 -14.21
C ASN A 53 -27.37 9.90 -12.99
N TYR A 54 -26.06 10.12 -12.96
CA TYR A 54 -25.38 10.95 -11.97
C TYR A 54 -25.17 12.37 -12.50
N SER A 55 -25.04 13.34 -11.60
CA SER A 55 -24.65 14.71 -11.98
C SER A 55 -23.22 14.74 -12.55
N GLN A 56 -22.88 15.78 -13.33
CA GLN A 56 -21.52 15.94 -13.86
C GLN A 56 -20.45 16.00 -12.76
N ASN A 57 -20.76 16.59 -11.61
CA ASN A 57 -19.84 16.68 -10.49
C ASN A 57 -19.59 15.30 -9.85
N GLU A 58 -20.64 14.49 -9.67
CA GLU A 58 -20.50 13.12 -9.19
C GLU A 58 -19.68 12.27 -10.17
N LEU A 59 -19.97 12.35 -11.47
CA LEU A 59 -19.20 11.61 -12.49
C LEU A 59 -17.72 11.99 -12.48
N ARG A 60 -17.41 13.28 -12.30
CA ARG A 60 -16.02 13.75 -12.19
C ARG A 60 -15.32 13.14 -10.98
N GLU A 61 -15.95 13.16 -9.82
CA GLU A 61 -15.34 12.60 -8.60
C GLU A 61 -15.25 11.07 -8.68
N TYR A 62 -16.28 10.37 -9.16
CA TYR A 62 -16.25 8.92 -9.34
C TYR A 62 -15.19 8.49 -10.35
N GLY A 63 -14.96 9.29 -11.40
CA GLY A 63 -13.84 9.10 -12.33
C GLY A 63 -12.47 9.14 -11.64
N LYS A 64 -12.28 10.05 -10.68
CA LYS A 64 -11.05 10.08 -9.85
C LYS A 64 -10.93 8.85 -8.97
N ILE A 65 -12.03 8.41 -8.34
CA ILE A 65 -12.04 7.22 -7.48
C ILE A 65 -11.72 5.96 -8.30
N LYS A 66 -12.30 5.81 -9.49
CA LYS A 66 -11.97 4.73 -10.43
C LYS A 66 -10.50 4.74 -10.83
N SER A 67 -9.94 5.91 -11.14
CA SER A 67 -8.51 6.03 -11.44
C SER A 67 -7.64 5.69 -10.22
N ALA A 68 -8.04 6.12 -9.03
CA ALA A 68 -7.35 5.83 -7.78
C ALA A 68 -7.35 4.32 -7.48
N LEU A 69 -8.47 3.62 -7.71
CA LEU A 69 -8.54 2.17 -7.52
C LEU A 69 -7.57 1.42 -8.45
N ASN A 70 -7.50 1.82 -9.72
CA ASN A 70 -6.53 1.24 -10.65
C ASN A 70 -5.08 1.53 -10.22
N GLY A 71 -4.76 2.78 -9.85
CA GLY A 71 -3.43 3.14 -9.35
C GLY A 71 -3.03 2.34 -8.11
N TYR A 72 -3.95 2.24 -7.15
CA TYR A 72 -3.79 1.49 -5.92
C TYR A 72 -3.49 0.02 -6.16
N THR A 73 -4.25 -0.65 -7.04
CA THR A 73 -3.99 -2.07 -7.36
C THR A 73 -2.65 -2.29 -8.06
N ASN A 74 -2.20 -1.33 -8.89
CA ASN A 74 -0.87 -1.39 -9.50
C ASN A 74 0.24 -1.19 -8.46
N ASP A 75 0.05 -0.32 -7.47
CA ASP A 75 1.05 -0.09 -6.42
C ASP A 75 1.15 -1.25 -5.44
N LEU A 76 0.02 -1.89 -5.09
CA LEU A 76 0.04 -3.17 -4.36
C LEU A 76 0.82 -4.24 -5.13
N HIS A 77 0.60 -4.30 -6.44
CA HIS A 77 1.32 -5.22 -7.31
C HIS A 77 2.83 -4.95 -7.34
N ASN A 78 3.23 -3.67 -7.46
CA ASN A 78 4.63 -3.26 -7.44
C ASN A 78 5.32 -3.60 -6.11
N ILE A 79 4.66 -3.37 -4.97
CA ILE A 79 5.19 -3.75 -3.65
C ILE A 79 5.48 -5.25 -3.60
N SER A 80 4.53 -6.05 -4.09
CA SER A 80 4.64 -7.51 -4.08
C SER A 80 5.86 -7.97 -4.91
N ILE A 81 6.02 -7.48 -6.14
CA ILE A 81 7.18 -7.79 -6.99
C ILE A 81 8.47 -7.37 -6.31
N ASN A 82 8.55 -6.12 -5.86
CA ASN A 82 9.79 -5.58 -5.29
C ASN A 82 10.20 -6.33 -4.03
N TYR A 83 9.24 -6.72 -3.18
CA TYR A 83 9.52 -7.53 -2.00
C TYR A 83 10.08 -8.92 -2.34
N CYS A 84 9.57 -9.56 -3.38
CA CYS A 84 10.03 -10.90 -3.77
C CYS A 84 11.42 -10.87 -4.36
N LEU A 85 11.68 -9.91 -5.25
CA LEU A 85 13.03 -9.67 -5.77
C LEU A 85 14.00 -9.34 -4.62
N PHE A 86 13.54 -8.58 -3.62
CA PHE A 86 14.32 -8.29 -2.43
C PHE A 86 14.66 -9.58 -1.67
N LYS A 87 13.67 -10.44 -1.39
CA LYS A 87 13.88 -11.71 -0.69
C LYS A 87 14.83 -12.62 -1.47
N GLU A 88 14.66 -12.73 -2.79
CA GLU A 88 15.50 -13.56 -3.65
C GLU A 88 16.97 -13.08 -3.62
N ILE A 89 17.21 -11.79 -3.82
CA ILE A 89 18.56 -11.21 -3.79
C ILE A 89 19.18 -11.33 -2.39
N ASN A 90 18.42 -11.04 -1.33
CA ASN A 90 18.94 -11.09 0.04
C ASN A 90 19.23 -12.53 0.49
N ASN A 91 18.38 -13.49 0.14
CA ASN A 91 18.59 -14.90 0.45
C ASN A 91 19.80 -15.48 -0.30
N ASN A 92 20.01 -15.11 -1.57
CA ASN A 92 21.16 -15.53 -2.36
C ASN A 92 22.49 -14.99 -1.80
N ASN A 93 22.47 -13.80 -1.20
CA ASN A 93 23.66 -13.23 -0.54
C ASN A 93 23.95 -13.84 0.84
N ASN A 94 22.95 -14.44 1.50
CA ASN A 94 23.10 -15.05 2.82
C ASN A 94 23.46 -16.54 2.78
N ASN A 95 23.13 -17.23 1.68
CA ASN A 95 23.47 -18.64 1.48
C ASN A 95 24.58 -18.76 0.43
N ASN A 96 25.76 -19.28 0.81
CA ASN A 96 26.82 -19.73 -0.12
C ASN A 96 26.38 -20.94 -1.01
N ASN A 97 25.10 -21.03 -1.37
CA ASN A 97 24.53 -22.17 -2.09
C ASN A 97 24.34 -21.84 -3.57
N ASN A 98 25.25 -22.38 -4.40
CA ASN A 98 25.16 -22.87 -5.79
C ASN A 98 23.90 -22.69 -6.67
N ASN A 99 23.09 -21.63 -6.52
CA ASN A 99 21.95 -21.36 -7.39
C ASN A 99 22.20 -20.10 -8.25
N ASN A 100 22.84 -20.33 -9.40
CA ASN A 100 22.74 -19.72 -10.75
C ASN A 100 22.37 -18.24 -11.00
N ILE A 101 22.20 -17.38 -10.00
CA ILE A 101 22.06 -15.93 -10.21
C ILE A 101 23.31 -15.27 -9.62
N GLU A 102 24.40 -15.26 -10.40
CA GLU A 102 25.61 -14.49 -10.09
C GLU A 102 25.36 -12.98 -10.29
N VAL A 103 24.45 -12.41 -9.52
CA VAL A 103 24.48 -10.97 -9.29
C VAL A 103 25.57 -10.76 -8.26
N GLY A 104 26.76 -10.36 -8.70
CA GLY A 104 27.88 -10.09 -7.80
C GLY A 104 27.47 -9.16 -6.65
N THR A 105 28.01 -9.40 -5.45
CA THR A 105 27.59 -8.80 -4.17
C THR A 105 27.30 -7.29 -4.25
N TYR A 106 28.21 -6.50 -4.84
CA TYR A 106 28.03 -5.05 -5.00
C TYR A 106 26.83 -4.67 -5.89
N LYS A 107 26.57 -5.42 -6.97
CA LYS A 107 25.39 -5.19 -7.82
C LYS A 107 24.12 -5.60 -7.10
N GLY A 108 24.17 -6.67 -6.29
CA GLY A 108 23.05 -7.13 -5.48
C GLY A 108 22.64 -6.10 -4.43
N ASP A 109 23.61 -5.50 -3.75
CA ASP A 109 23.35 -4.44 -2.78
C ASP A 109 22.80 -3.16 -3.46
N LEU A 110 23.30 -2.78 -4.64
CA LEU A 110 22.72 -1.68 -5.43
C LEU A 110 21.26 -1.93 -5.83
N TYR A 111 20.94 -3.14 -6.31
CA TYR A 111 19.55 -3.50 -6.60
C TYR A 111 18.70 -3.52 -5.35
N THR A 112 19.24 -3.95 -4.22
CA THR A 112 18.53 -3.93 -2.94
C THR A 112 18.13 -2.51 -2.55
N VAL A 113 19.02 -1.52 -2.69
CA VAL A 113 18.66 -0.11 -2.44
C VAL A 113 17.50 0.33 -3.33
N LEU A 114 17.57 0.08 -4.64
CA LEU A 114 16.50 0.47 -5.57
C LEU A 114 15.16 -0.19 -5.23
N LEU A 115 15.18 -1.47 -4.82
CA LEU A 115 13.97 -2.19 -4.41
C LEU A 115 13.38 -1.58 -3.13
N LEU A 116 14.20 -1.22 -2.14
CA LEU A 116 13.76 -0.56 -0.91
C LEU A 116 13.12 0.79 -1.19
N GLU A 117 13.75 1.62 -2.03
CA GLU A 117 13.21 2.92 -2.43
C GLU A 117 11.84 2.79 -3.10
N ASN A 118 11.70 1.82 -4.02
CA ASN A 118 10.43 1.54 -4.68
C ASN A 118 9.37 1.09 -3.67
N ILE A 119 9.69 0.15 -2.77
CA ILE A 119 8.77 -0.31 -1.72
C ILE A 119 8.25 0.87 -0.89
N PHE A 120 9.14 1.73 -0.37
CA PHE A 120 8.72 2.88 0.44
C PHE A 120 7.91 3.90 -0.36
N THR A 121 8.24 4.10 -1.63
CA THR A 121 7.49 4.98 -2.53
C THR A 121 6.08 4.46 -2.76
N ASN A 122 5.93 3.17 -3.11
CA ASN A 122 4.62 2.57 -3.33
C ASN A 122 3.80 2.50 -2.03
N LEU A 123 4.40 2.20 -0.87
CA LEU A 123 3.71 2.22 0.42
C LEU A 123 3.13 3.61 0.73
N ARG A 124 3.89 4.68 0.50
CA ARG A 124 3.37 6.05 0.65
C ARG A 124 2.24 6.33 -0.34
N SER A 125 2.37 5.88 -1.57
CA SER A 125 1.37 6.04 -2.62
C SER A 125 0.03 5.37 -2.26
N LEU A 126 0.06 4.18 -1.62
CA LEU A 126 -1.15 3.52 -1.12
C LEU A 126 -1.99 4.44 -0.22
N TYR A 127 -1.35 5.12 0.73
CA TYR A 127 -2.03 6.08 1.60
C TYR A 127 -2.62 7.28 0.83
N ASP A 128 -1.97 7.75 -0.23
CA ASP A 128 -2.51 8.87 -1.03
C ASP A 128 -3.82 8.49 -1.74
N PHE A 129 -4.01 7.22 -2.10
CA PHE A 129 -5.29 6.77 -2.67
C PHE A 129 -6.45 6.77 -1.67
N PHE A 130 -6.17 6.63 -0.36
CA PHE A 130 -7.22 6.65 0.67
C PHE A 130 -8.02 7.96 0.67
N TYR A 131 -7.37 9.07 0.31
CA TYR A 131 -8.04 10.36 0.12
C TYR A 131 -9.18 10.28 -0.91
N HIS A 132 -9.05 9.46 -1.95
CA HIS A 132 -10.11 9.27 -2.94
C HIS A 132 -11.14 8.25 -2.45
N PHE A 133 -10.70 7.17 -1.81
CA PHE A 133 -11.61 6.11 -1.36
C PHE A 133 -12.62 6.59 -0.33
N ILE A 134 -12.22 7.48 0.58
CA ILE A 134 -13.14 8.11 1.55
C ILE A 134 -14.33 8.80 0.88
N LYS A 135 -14.18 9.30 -0.35
CA LYS A 135 -15.27 10.00 -1.05
C LYS A 135 -16.49 9.13 -1.34
N ILE A 136 -16.35 7.80 -1.37
CA ILE A 136 -17.47 6.90 -1.67
C ILE A 136 -18.56 6.93 -0.59
N CYS A 137 -18.22 7.29 0.64
CA CYS A 137 -19.15 7.34 1.76
C CYS A 137 -19.66 8.77 2.07
N LEU A 138 -19.40 9.73 1.19
CA LEU A 138 -19.79 11.13 1.38
C LEU A 138 -21.04 11.48 0.57
N ASN A 139 -21.94 12.23 1.19
CA ASN A 139 -23.06 12.84 0.47
C ASN A 139 -22.62 14.10 -0.32
N GLU A 140 -23.53 14.62 -1.16
CA GLU A 140 -23.22 15.78 -2.02
C GLU A 140 -22.77 17.02 -1.23
N LYS A 141 -23.36 17.29 -0.05
CA LYS A 141 -22.97 18.42 0.81
C LYS A 141 -21.52 18.23 1.31
N GLN A 142 -21.19 17.04 1.78
CA GLN A 142 -19.85 16.71 2.27
C GLN A 142 -18.82 16.74 1.14
N LEU A 143 -19.14 16.20 -0.04
CA LEU A 143 -18.27 16.24 -1.22
C LEU A 143 -17.90 17.67 -1.63
N LYS A 144 -18.85 18.62 -1.58
CA LYS A 144 -18.60 20.04 -1.88
C LYS A 144 -17.64 20.71 -0.88
N GLN A 145 -17.63 20.22 0.35
CA GLN A 145 -16.81 20.75 1.44
C GLN A 145 -15.46 20.02 1.58
N TYR A 146 -15.30 18.89 0.90
CA TYR A 146 -14.10 18.09 0.92
C TYR A 146 -12.90 18.88 0.38
N PRO A 147 -11.71 18.76 1.00
CA PRO A 147 -10.51 19.47 0.54
C PRO A 147 -10.23 19.15 -0.93
N GLN A 148 -9.86 20.17 -1.73
CA GLN A 148 -9.65 20.01 -3.18
C GLN A 148 -8.23 19.56 -3.55
N LYS A 149 -7.27 19.69 -2.63
CA LYS A 149 -5.89 19.30 -2.86
C LYS A 149 -5.72 17.83 -2.51
N ASP A 150 -5.63 17.00 -3.54
CA ASP A 150 -5.54 15.54 -3.48
C ASP A 150 -4.32 15.06 -2.66
N SER A 151 -4.51 14.86 -1.36
CA SER A 151 -3.50 14.35 -0.43
C SER A 151 -4.15 13.92 0.88
N ILE A 152 -3.81 12.72 1.33
CA ILE A 152 -4.25 12.20 2.62
C ILE A 152 -3.75 13.07 3.79
N ASN A 153 -2.57 13.67 3.69
CA ASN A 153 -2.03 14.57 4.73
C ASN A 153 -2.93 15.81 4.90
N ASN A 154 -3.39 16.40 3.79
CA ASN A 154 -4.29 17.55 3.85
C ASN A 154 -5.64 17.15 4.46
N LEU A 155 -6.09 15.91 4.20
CA LEU A 155 -7.34 15.41 4.76
C LEU A 155 -7.24 15.19 6.27
N VAL A 156 -6.12 14.67 6.76
CA VAL A 156 -5.85 14.57 8.21
C VAL A 156 -5.91 15.96 8.85
N THR A 157 -5.19 16.95 8.30
CA THR A 157 -5.26 18.33 8.81
C THR A 157 -6.66 18.93 8.73
N PHE A 158 -7.40 18.62 7.66
CA PHE A 158 -8.79 19.05 7.51
C PHE A 158 -9.70 18.45 8.58
N ALA A 159 -9.56 17.17 8.90
CA ALA A 159 -10.36 16.45 9.88
C ALA A 159 -10.11 16.94 11.32
N GLN A 160 -8.88 17.35 11.63
CA GLN A 160 -8.50 17.86 12.95
C GLN A 160 -9.02 19.27 13.25
N ASN A 161 -9.49 20.00 12.25
CA ASN A 161 -10.01 21.35 12.46
C ASN A 161 -11.40 21.27 13.12
N PRO A 162 -11.60 21.88 14.32
CA PRO A 162 -12.89 21.83 15.02
C PRO A 162 -14.07 22.35 14.19
N ASN A 163 -13.82 23.29 13.27
CA ASN A 163 -14.82 23.87 12.37
C ASN A 163 -15.25 22.91 11.23
N ASN A 164 -14.67 21.72 11.16
CA ASN A 164 -14.94 20.70 10.14
C ASN A 164 -15.55 19.41 10.73
N SER A 165 -15.89 19.39 12.01
CA SER A 165 -16.39 18.21 12.72
C SER A 165 -17.66 17.59 12.10
N ASP A 166 -18.49 18.37 11.40
CA ASP A 166 -19.70 17.92 10.71
C ASP A 166 -19.49 17.59 9.21
N LYS A 167 -18.28 17.80 8.68
CA LYS A 167 -17.98 17.71 7.25
C LYS A 167 -17.50 16.34 6.80
N LEU A 168 -17.14 15.47 7.74
CA LEU A 168 -16.76 14.08 7.52
C LEU A 168 -17.55 13.17 8.46
N PRO A 169 -17.81 11.91 8.08
CA PRO A 169 -18.34 10.91 9.01
C PRO A 169 -17.43 10.74 10.23
N PRO A 170 -17.97 10.59 11.45
CA PRO A 170 -17.16 10.45 12.67
C PRO A 170 -16.15 9.30 12.64
N GLU A 171 -16.52 8.16 12.03
CA GLU A 171 -15.61 7.02 11.87
C GLU A 171 -14.42 7.32 10.95
N VAL A 172 -14.65 8.13 9.90
CA VAL A 172 -13.58 8.59 9.01
C VAL A 172 -12.61 9.50 9.78
N VAL A 173 -13.13 10.40 10.62
CA VAL A 173 -12.28 11.27 11.46
C VAL A 173 -11.42 10.44 12.41
N ARG A 174 -12.03 9.49 13.14
CA ARG A 174 -11.30 8.57 14.04
C ARG A 174 -10.22 7.78 13.30
N TYR A 175 -10.53 7.27 12.12
CA TYR A 175 -9.57 6.55 11.29
C TYR A 175 -8.38 7.44 10.89
N LEU A 176 -8.64 8.65 10.43
CA LEU A 176 -7.59 9.60 10.02
C LEU A 176 -6.68 10.01 11.18
N GLU A 177 -7.23 10.16 12.38
CA GLU A 177 -6.46 10.39 13.61
C GLU A 177 -5.60 9.17 13.96
N TYR A 178 -6.17 7.98 13.88
CA TYR A 178 -5.48 6.73 14.21
C TYR A 178 -4.26 6.48 13.30
N ILE A 179 -4.39 6.65 11.97
CA ILE A 179 -3.29 6.36 11.04
C ILE A 179 -2.22 7.46 10.96
N GLN A 180 -2.40 8.58 11.66
CA GLN A 180 -1.58 9.77 11.47
C GLN A 180 -0.09 9.52 11.74
N SER A 181 0.23 8.81 12.82
CA SER A 181 1.63 8.49 13.17
C SER A 181 2.29 7.66 12.08
N ASP A 182 1.61 6.60 11.63
CA ASP A 182 2.13 5.68 10.60
C ASP A 182 2.32 6.41 9.26
N LEU A 183 1.40 7.32 8.93
CA LEU A 183 1.48 8.17 7.75
C LEU A 183 2.68 9.14 7.80
N GLU A 184 2.97 9.72 8.96
CA GLU A 184 4.13 10.59 9.14
C GLU A 184 5.45 9.80 9.08
N ASP A 185 5.47 8.57 9.61
CA ASP A 185 6.64 7.68 9.51
C ASP A 185 6.97 7.35 8.06
N ILE A 186 6.00 6.86 7.28
CA ILE A 186 6.24 6.52 5.86
C ILE A 186 6.59 7.75 5.03
N LYS A 187 5.97 8.90 5.33
CA LYS A 187 6.28 10.19 4.69
C LYS A 187 7.71 10.61 5.00
N LYS A 188 8.18 10.48 6.25
CA LYS A 188 9.54 10.84 6.64
C LYS A 188 10.59 10.01 5.88
N ILE A 189 10.33 8.72 5.70
CA ILE A 189 11.19 7.81 4.92
C ILE A 189 11.23 8.26 3.46
N ARG A 190 10.05 8.34 2.81
CA ARG A 190 9.90 8.73 1.41
C ARG A 190 10.49 10.12 1.12
N ASP A 191 10.27 11.09 2.00
CA ASP A 191 10.78 12.45 1.84
C ASP A 191 12.31 12.51 2.02
N SER A 192 12.87 11.66 2.88
CA SER A 192 14.33 11.57 3.02
C SER A 192 14.98 11.04 1.74
N ILE A 193 14.39 10.00 1.14
CA ILE A 193 14.88 9.40 -0.10
C ILE A 193 14.64 10.35 -1.29
N ILE A 194 13.38 10.66 -1.59
CA ILE A 194 12.99 11.34 -2.84
C ILE A 194 13.27 12.84 -2.81
N HIS A 195 12.89 13.53 -1.72
CA HIS A 195 12.94 14.99 -1.68
C HIS A 195 14.29 15.53 -1.20
N LYS A 196 14.97 14.80 -0.31
CA LYS A 196 16.27 15.20 0.23
C LYS A 196 17.46 14.49 -0.43
N GLY A 197 17.21 13.53 -1.33
CA GLY A 197 18.26 12.79 -2.04
C GLY A 197 19.20 12.06 -1.08
N LYS A 198 18.69 11.59 0.06
CA LYS A 198 19.50 10.86 1.04
C LYS A 198 19.54 9.39 0.67
N ASP A 199 20.74 8.83 0.62
CA ASP A 199 20.96 7.43 0.29
C ASP A 199 20.66 6.50 1.47
N ILE A 200 20.07 5.35 1.17
CA ILE A 200 19.95 4.25 2.13
C ILE A 200 21.32 3.57 2.23
N MET A 201 21.94 3.67 3.41
CA MET A 201 23.17 2.94 3.70
C MET A 201 22.83 1.52 4.13
N LEU A 202 23.37 0.55 3.38
CA LEU A 202 23.29 -0.86 3.72
C LEU A 202 24.60 -1.34 4.36
N SER A 203 24.49 -2.18 5.37
CA SER A 203 25.62 -2.92 5.94
C SER A 203 25.20 -4.34 6.27
N ARG A 204 26.16 -5.27 6.31
CA ARG A 204 25.92 -6.64 6.75
C ARG A 204 26.64 -6.89 8.06
N ASP A 205 25.90 -7.31 9.07
CA ASP A 205 26.44 -7.75 10.35
C ASP A 205 25.90 -9.13 10.66
N SER A 206 26.78 -10.10 10.88
CA SER A 206 26.43 -11.46 11.30
C SER A 206 25.36 -12.12 10.41
N GLY A 207 25.43 -11.89 9.10
CA GLY A 207 24.49 -12.42 8.10
C GLY A 207 23.15 -11.67 8.00
N LYS A 208 22.96 -10.58 8.76
CA LYS A 208 21.78 -9.72 8.67
C LYS A 208 22.08 -8.49 7.83
N LEU A 209 21.15 -8.16 6.95
CA LEU A 209 21.19 -6.89 6.23
C LEU A 209 20.58 -5.80 7.11
N LEU A 210 21.38 -4.78 7.40
CA LEU A 210 20.99 -3.63 8.20
C LEU A 210 20.93 -2.38 7.31
N MET A 211 19.99 -1.48 7.61
CA MET A 211 19.86 -0.20 6.93
C MET A 211 19.79 0.99 7.88
N ARG A 212 20.22 2.14 7.36
CA ARG A 212 19.98 3.46 7.94
C ARG A 212 20.02 4.54 6.88
N ILE A 213 19.48 5.71 7.20
CA ILE A 213 19.66 6.93 6.40
C ILE A 213 20.38 7.97 7.27
N PRO A 214 21.68 8.25 7.05
CA PRO A 214 22.43 9.21 7.87
C PRO A 214 21.89 10.64 7.77
N ILE A 215 21.95 11.40 8.85
CA ILE A 215 21.46 12.80 8.87
C ILE A 215 22.49 13.72 8.20
N LYS A 216 23.76 13.62 8.61
CA LYS A 216 24.84 14.48 8.13
C LYS A 216 25.68 13.80 7.06
N ASP A 217 26.50 12.82 7.45
CA ASP A 217 27.51 12.18 6.60
C ASP A 217 27.45 10.65 6.72
N LEU A 218 28.08 9.94 5.79
CA LEU A 218 28.09 8.47 5.76
C LEU A 218 28.68 7.83 7.04
N PHE A 219 29.48 8.57 7.82
CA PHE A 219 30.19 8.05 8.98
C PHE A 219 29.54 8.42 10.33
N THR A 220 28.47 9.23 10.35
CA THR A 220 27.81 9.62 11.60
C THR A 220 26.95 8.50 12.14
N ARG A 221 26.88 8.32 13.47
CA ARG A 221 25.96 7.36 14.11
C ARG A 221 24.61 8.01 14.33
N ASP A 222 23.93 8.30 13.23
CA ASP A 222 22.61 8.91 13.19
C ASP A 222 21.72 8.19 12.16
N ASN A 223 20.40 8.33 12.32
CA ASN A 223 19.42 7.73 11.42
C ASN A 223 18.17 8.62 11.28
N LEU A 224 17.79 8.92 10.04
CA LEU A 224 16.55 9.63 9.69
C LEU A 224 15.35 8.71 9.66
N LEU A 225 15.55 7.40 9.49
CA LEU A 225 14.47 6.42 9.54
C LEU A 225 13.77 6.48 10.92
N PRO A 226 12.44 6.51 10.97
CA PRO A 226 11.71 6.42 12.23
C PRO A 226 11.98 5.09 12.93
N ASN A 227 12.04 5.12 14.27
CA ASN A 227 12.31 3.94 15.10
C ASN A 227 11.05 3.09 15.30
N ILE A 228 10.49 2.57 14.20
CA ILE A 228 9.27 1.75 14.23
C ILE A 228 9.49 0.36 14.83
N LEU A 229 10.75 -0.03 15.04
CA LEU A 229 11.15 -1.29 15.68
C LEU A 229 11.35 -1.12 17.20
N GLU A 230 11.34 0.12 17.70
CA GLU A 230 11.54 0.44 19.12
C GLU A 230 12.88 -0.09 19.68
N GLU A 231 13.93 -0.01 18.87
CA GLU A 231 15.27 -0.51 19.21
C GLU A 231 16.24 0.64 19.52
N GLU A 232 17.19 0.40 20.42
CA GLU A 232 18.27 1.38 20.68
C GLU A 232 19.28 1.47 19.52
N ASN A 233 19.39 0.40 18.71
CA ASN A 233 20.30 0.37 17.57
C ASN A 233 19.79 1.28 16.45
N LEU A 234 20.68 2.11 15.91
CA LEU A 234 20.39 3.01 14.80
C LEU A 234 20.54 2.37 13.42
N ASN A 235 21.04 1.13 13.35
CA ASN A 235 21.04 0.31 12.13
C ASN A 235 19.94 -0.73 12.26
N TYR A 236 18.87 -0.56 11.48
CA TYR A 236 17.69 -1.41 11.59
C TYR A 236 17.83 -2.64 10.68
N ASP A 237 17.45 -3.80 11.19
CA ASP A 237 17.30 -5.02 10.39
C ASP A 237 16.27 -4.77 9.27
N VAL A 238 16.71 -4.89 8.01
CA VAL A 238 15.89 -4.57 6.85
C VAL A 238 14.65 -5.46 6.77
N GLU A 239 14.79 -6.77 7.03
CA GLU A 239 13.66 -7.68 6.93
C GLU A 239 12.62 -7.39 8.01
N ARG A 240 13.07 -7.11 9.25
CA ARG A 240 12.17 -6.74 10.34
C ARG A 240 11.48 -5.40 10.09
N TYR A 241 12.22 -4.42 9.59
CA TYR A 241 11.70 -3.09 9.30
C TYR A 241 10.65 -3.12 8.18
N LEU A 242 10.96 -3.79 7.07
CA LEU A 242 10.00 -4.01 5.98
C LEU A 242 8.78 -4.79 6.47
N SER A 243 9.00 -5.81 7.31
CA SER A 243 7.91 -6.56 7.95
C SER A 243 6.95 -5.65 8.70
N ARG A 244 7.48 -4.81 9.59
CA ARG A 244 6.67 -3.91 10.40
C ARG A 244 5.90 -2.93 9.53
N ILE A 245 6.58 -2.21 8.65
CA ILE A 245 5.96 -1.09 7.92
C ILE A 245 4.94 -1.55 6.86
N ILE A 246 5.21 -2.65 6.16
CA ILE A 246 4.27 -3.20 5.17
C ILE A 246 3.01 -3.68 5.90
N LYS A 247 3.15 -4.43 6.99
CA LYS A 247 2.01 -4.94 7.74
C LYS A 247 1.19 -3.85 8.40
N THR A 248 1.83 -2.84 8.99
CA THR A 248 1.10 -1.66 9.52
C THR A 248 0.31 -0.97 8.41
N THR A 249 0.90 -0.81 7.22
CA THR A 249 0.19 -0.21 6.07
C THR A 249 -1.01 -1.05 5.64
N PHE A 250 -0.88 -2.38 5.59
CA PHE A 250 -1.97 -3.29 5.24
C PHE A 250 -3.04 -3.36 6.33
N LYS A 251 -2.68 -3.27 7.62
CA LYS A 251 -3.64 -3.13 8.71
C LYS A 251 -4.48 -1.87 8.55
N ASN A 252 -3.83 -0.74 8.31
CA ASN A 252 -4.50 0.55 8.15
C ASN A 252 -5.42 0.57 6.92
N MET A 253 -4.99 -0.06 5.84
CA MET A 253 -5.80 -0.33 4.66
C MET A 253 -7.07 -1.12 4.98
N GLU A 254 -6.98 -2.22 5.74
CA GLU A 254 -8.16 -3.01 6.12
C GLU A 254 -9.08 -2.25 7.07
N MET A 255 -8.54 -1.47 8.01
CA MET A 255 -9.32 -0.58 8.89
C MET A 255 -10.11 0.47 8.09
N LEU A 256 -9.54 1.01 6.99
CA LEU A 256 -10.31 1.86 6.08
C LEU A 256 -11.45 1.08 5.45
N GLY A 257 -11.20 -0.17 5.05
CA GLY A 257 -12.23 -1.07 4.54
C GLY A 257 -13.39 -1.21 5.52
N GLU A 258 -13.13 -1.41 6.82
CA GLU A 258 -14.14 -1.50 7.87
C GLU A 258 -14.97 -0.21 7.99
N VAL A 259 -14.30 0.95 8.01
CA VAL A 259 -14.96 2.26 8.08
C VAL A 259 -15.89 2.47 6.89
N LEU A 260 -15.38 2.24 5.68
CA LEU A 260 -16.18 2.43 4.46
C LEU A 260 -17.33 1.43 4.37
N PHE A 261 -17.10 0.17 4.75
CA PHE A 261 -18.15 -0.84 4.82
C PHE A 261 -19.28 -0.42 5.78
N SER A 262 -18.92 0.06 6.98
CA SER A 262 -19.90 0.48 7.99
C SER A 262 -20.78 1.65 7.54
N GLU A 263 -20.25 2.55 6.71
CA GLU A 263 -21.01 3.67 6.14
C GLU A 263 -21.88 3.23 4.96
N LEU A 264 -21.37 2.36 4.08
CA LEU A 264 -22.07 1.93 2.87
C LEU A 264 -23.18 0.91 3.14
N CYS A 265 -23.00 0.01 4.12
CA CYS A 265 -24.01 -0.97 4.50
C CYS A 265 -25.23 -0.39 5.22
N ARG A 266 -25.26 0.93 5.48
CA ARG A 266 -26.49 1.62 5.87
C ARG A 266 -27.50 1.70 4.73
N ASP A 267 -27.06 1.56 3.47
CA ASP A 267 -27.94 1.34 2.34
C ASP A 267 -28.29 -0.15 2.24
N GLU A 268 -29.57 -0.49 2.45
CA GLU A 268 -30.09 -1.86 2.40
C GLU A 268 -29.85 -2.55 1.04
N ASN A 269 -29.57 -1.79 -0.01
CA ASN A 269 -29.30 -2.33 -1.35
C ASN A 269 -27.82 -2.59 -1.62
N TYR A 270 -26.91 -2.22 -0.70
CA TYR A 270 -25.48 -2.41 -0.90
C TYR A 270 -25.11 -3.90 -0.78
N ARG A 271 -24.69 -4.49 -1.91
CA ARG A 271 -24.25 -5.89 -1.97
C ARG A 271 -22.73 -5.95 -2.04
N ILE A 272 -22.13 -6.57 -1.03
CA ILE A 272 -20.70 -6.81 -1.02
C ILE A 272 -20.31 -7.96 -1.96
N SER A 273 -19.34 -7.68 -2.81
CA SER A 273 -18.56 -8.62 -3.60
C SER A 273 -17.26 -8.86 -2.84
N LEU A 274 -17.07 -10.09 -2.38
CA LEU A 274 -15.85 -10.48 -1.70
C LEU A 274 -14.69 -10.53 -2.71
N CYS A 275 -13.59 -9.90 -2.32
CA CYS A 275 -12.36 -9.87 -3.06
C CYS A 275 -11.21 -10.36 -2.18
N SER A 276 -10.33 -11.16 -2.78
CA SER A 276 -9.02 -11.46 -2.22
C SER A 276 -7.92 -11.04 -3.18
N ILE A 277 -6.78 -10.73 -2.59
CA ILE A 277 -5.51 -10.62 -3.27
C ILE A 277 -4.97 -12.06 -3.40
N SER A 278 -4.88 -12.54 -4.63
CA SER A 278 -4.24 -13.81 -4.97
C SER A 278 -3.06 -13.53 -5.89
N ASN A 279 -2.01 -14.34 -5.85
CA ASN A 279 -0.86 -14.20 -6.73
C ASN A 279 -0.56 -15.53 -7.44
N TYR A 280 -0.09 -15.43 -8.68
CA TYR A 280 0.48 -16.56 -9.45
C TYR A 280 2.02 -16.54 -9.46
N CYS A 281 2.63 -15.51 -8.87
CA CYS A 281 4.09 -15.30 -8.89
C CYS A 281 4.72 -15.31 -7.50
N ILE A 282 3.95 -15.45 -6.42
CA ILE A 282 4.42 -15.14 -5.08
C ILE A 282 3.57 -15.83 -4.01
N ASP A 283 3.99 -17.03 -3.64
CA ASP A 283 3.52 -17.74 -2.44
C ASP A 283 4.11 -17.05 -1.18
N ASP A 284 5.41 -16.73 -1.22
CA ASP A 284 6.20 -16.16 -0.12
C ASP A 284 5.68 -14.81 0.47
N PHE A 285 5.08 -13.94 -0.34
CA PHE A 285 4.52 -12.65 0.14
C PHE A 285 3.14 -12.83 0.77
N ASN A 286 2.33 -13.74 0.23
CA ASN A 286 1.05 -14.08 0.87
C ASN A 286 1.33 -14.78 2.19
N ASP A 287 2.28 -15.71 2.25
CA ASP A 287 2.79 -16.28 3.49
C ASP A 287 3.35 -15.22 4.46
N PHE A 288 4.11 -14.26 3.96
CA PHE A 288 4.61 -13.16 4.78
C PHE A 288 3.48 -12.30 5.41
N LEU A 289 2.40 -12.07 4.66
CA LEU A 289 1.21 -11.36 5.13
C LEU A 289 0.33 -12.22 6.05
N ILE A 290 0.22 -13.53 5.80
CA ILE A 290 -0.70 -14.46 6.48
C ILE A 290 -0.09 -15.09 7.74
N LEU A 291 1.18 -15.52 7.71
CA LEU A 291 1.76 -16.46 8.69
C LEU A 291 2.60 -15.82 9.80
N LYS A 292 2.99 -14.55 9.68
CA LYS A 292 3.75 -13.88 10.75
C LYS A 292 2.81 -12.98 11.55
N ASN A 293 2.46 -13.44 12.75
CA ASN A 293 1.58 -12.72 13.69
C ASN A 293 2.01 -11.27 13.95
N PHE A 294 1.03 -10.47 14.36
CA PHE A 294 1.20 -9.14 14.93
C PHE A 294 1.89 -9.26 16.30
N ASP A 295 3.20 -9.43 16.32
CA ASP A 295 4.00 -9.18 17.52
C ASP A 295 4.51 -7.71 17.50
#